data_AF-A0A821CKH6-F1
#
_entry.id   AF-A0A821CKH6-F1
#
_cell.length_a   1.000
_cell.length_b   1.000
_cell.length_c   1.000
_cell.angle_alpha   90.00
_cell.angle_beta   90.00
_cell.angle_gamma   90.00
#
_symmetry.space_group_name_H-M   'P 1'
#
loop_
_entity.id
_entity.type
_entity.pdbx_description
1 polymer ?
#
loop_
_entity_poly.entity_id
_entity_poly.type
_entity_poly.pdbx_seq_one_letter_code
_entity_poly.pdbx_strand_id
1 'polypeptide(L)'
;MLPQEESLEILAEFLREHGCHQIDGLSIETIIELARLVLKENVFVYDRKFYRQIIGGAMGSPYTLTLANIFMWNQNYPAMNYMAGEYIDDVFFTSNESEITIKEWLDFANQFHPNIKLTYTIGQCLPFLDVLIQNQHGTLYSSVYHKPA
;
A
#
# COMPACT_ATOMS: atom_id res chain seq x y z
N MET A 1 -7.51 4.87 1.36
CA MET A 1 -8.21 4.10 0.30
C MET A 1 -7.84 4.68 -1.06
N LEU A 2 -7.57 3.84 -2.05
CA LEU A 2 -7.06 4.26 -3.36
C LEU A 2 -8.03 5.19 -4.11
N PRO A 3 -7.62 6.39 -4.52
CA PRO A 3 -8.42 7.26 -5.38
C PRO A 3 -8.51 6.66 -6.79
N GLN A 4 -9.72 6.42 -7.31
CA GLN A 4 -9.88 5.59 -8.51
C GLN A 4 -9.28 6.22 -9.77
N GLU A 5 -9.52 7.52 -10.03
CA GLU A 5 -8.96 8.19 -11.23
C GLU A 5 -7.44 8.23 -11.19
N GLU A 6 -6.90 8.74 -10.09
CA GLU A 6 -5.46 8.87 -9.89
C GLU A 6 -4.76 7.51 -9.98
N SER A 7 -5.39 6.44 -9.47
CA SER A 7 -4.82 5.09 -9.59
C SER A 7 -4.73 4.63 -11.04
N LEU A 8 -5.70 4.99 -11.89
CA LEU A 8 -5.66 4.67 -13.33
C LEU A 8 -4.60 5.50 -14.06
N GLU A 9 -4.41 6.75 -13.66
CA GLU A 9 -3.35 7.63 -14.18
C GLU A 9 -1.96 7.07 -13.84
N ILE A 10 -1.75 6.69 -12.58
CA ILE A 10 -0.50 6.09 -12.09
C ILE A 10 -0.25 4.73 -12.76
N LEU A 11 -1.30 3.92 -12.98
CA LEU A 11 -1.15 2.67 -13.75
C LEU A 11 -0.63 2.95 -15.17
N ALA A 12 -1.16 3.99 -15.84
CA ALA A 12 -0.72 4.35 -17.17
C ALA A 12 0.73 4.84 -17.18
N GLU A 13 1.13 5.62 -16.18
CA GLU A 13 2.52 6.06 -15.99
C GLU A 13 3.46 4.88 -15.75
N PHE A 14 3.11 3.99 -14.81
CA PHE A 14 3.88 2.79 -14.49
C PHE A 14 4.14 1.93 -15.73
N LEU A 15 3.10 1.66 -16.54
CA LEU A 15 3.22 0.87 -17.76
C LEU A 15 4.11 1.53 -18.81
N ARG A 16 4.04 2.87 -18.95
CA ARG A 16 4.87 3.62 -19.88
C ARG A 16 6.33 3.63 -19.46
N GLU A 17 6.59 3.86 -18.17
CA GLU A 17 7.95 3.91 -17.63
C GLU A 17 8.68 2.57 -17.80
N HIS A 18 7.98 1.45 -17.59
CA HIS A 18 8.56 0.11 -17.70
C HIS A 18 8.56 -0.44 -19.15
N GLY A 19 8.28 0.40 -20.14
CA GLY A 19 8.37 0.04 -21.57
C GLY A 19 7.30 -0.97 -22.03
N CYS A 20 6.21 -1.13 -21.28
CA CYS A 20 5.11 -2.02 -21.62
C CYS A 20 4.20 -1.38 -22.67
N HIS A 21 4.64 -1.34 -23.93
CA HIS A 21 3.83 -0.79 -25.02
C HIS A 21 2.60 -1.65 -25.36
N GLN A 22 2.70 -2.98 -25.15
CA GLN A 22 1.59 -3.92 -25.28
C GLN A 22 1.73 -5.06 -24.26
N ILE A 23 0.59 -5.53 -23.73
CA ILE A 23 0.50 -6.75 -22.91
C ILE A 23 -0.50 -7.67 -23.62
N ASP A 24 -0.06 -8.87 -24.01
CA ASP A 24 -0.87 -9.84 -24.75
C ASP A 24 -1.53 -9.26 -26.01
N GLY A 25 -0.85 -8.32 -26.68
CA GLY A 25 -1.35 -7.62 -27.88
C GLY A 25 -2.35 -6.49 -27.61
N LEU A 26 -2.68 -6.20 -26.35
CA LEU A 26 -3.51 -5.06 -25.96
C LEU A 26 -2.67 -3.80 -25.80
N SER A 27 -3.17 -2.67 -26.31
CA SER A 27 -2.55 -1.37 -26.08
C SER A 27 -2.72 -0.92 -24.63
N ILE A 28 -1.85 -0.02 -24.17
CA ILE A 28 -1.97 0.60 -22.83
C ILE A 28 -3.37 1.21 -22.65
N GLU A 29 -3.88 1.93 -23.64
CA GLU A 29 -5.21 2.57 -23.58
C GLU A 29 -6.31 1.53 -23.36
N THR A 30 -6.21 0.38 -24.04
CA THR A 30 -7.16 -0.72 -23.87
C THR A 30 -7.08 -1.30 -22.45
N ILE A 31 -5.88 -1.48 -21.93
CA ILE A 31 -5.65 -1.97 -20.56
C ILE A 31 -6.22 -1.00 -19.54
N ILE A 32 -6.01 0.31 -19.71
CA ILE A 32 -6.55 1.34 -18.81
C ILE A 32 -8.08 1.35 -18.83
N GLU A 33 -8.72 1.16 -19.99
CA GLU A 33 -10.18 1.09 -20.06
C GLU A 33 -10.74 -0.18 -19.40
N LEU A 34 -10.07 -1.33 -19.56
CA LEU A 34 -10.44 -2.57 -18.84
C LEU A 34 -10.26 -2.40 -17.32
N ALA A 35 -9.14 -1.82 -16.90
CA ALA A 35 -8.84 -1.46 -15.52
C ALA A 35 -9.91 -0.53 -14.93
N ARG A 36 -10.34 0.47 -15.71
CA ARG A 36 -11.41 1.41 -15.34
C ARG A 36 -12.73 0.69 -15.11
N LEU A 37 -13.11 -0.22 -16.00
CA LEU A 37 -14.33 -1.01 -15.84
C LEU A 37 -14.31 -1.83 -14.55
N VAL A 38 -13.23 -2.55 -14.28
CA VAL A 38 -13.08 -3.36 -13.05
C VAL A 38 -13.15 -2.49 -11.79
N LEU A 39 -12.53 -1.30 -11.83
CA LEU A 39 -12.45 -0.42 -10.66
C LEU A 39 -13.74 0.37 -10.40
N LYS A 40 -14.36 0.91 -11.46
CA LYS A 40 -15.53 1.80 -11.35
C LYS A 40 -16.87 1.09 -11.35
N GLU A 41 -17.00 -0.01 -12.07
CA GLU A 41 -18.26 -0.77 -12.16
C GLU A 41 -18.36 -1.83 -11.05
N ASN A 42 -17.72 -1.54 -9.91
CA ASN A 42 -17.77 -2.37 -8.71
C ASN A 42 -19.03 -2.04 -7.88
N VAL A 43 -20.05 -2.89 -8.02
CA VAL A 43 -21.34 -2.78 -7.35
C VAL A 43 -21.55 -3.97 -6.41
N PHE A 44 -21.99 -3.69 -5.18
CA PHE A 44 -22.34 -4.71 -4.20
C PHE A 44 -23.75 -4.45 -3.64
N VAL A 45 -24.34 -5.51 -3.07
CA VAL A 45 -25.67 -5.45 -2.45
C VAL A 45 -25.52 -5.55 -0.94
N TYR A 46 -26.12 -4.61 -0.24
CA TYR A 46 -26.26 -4.62 1.21
C TYR A 46 -27.67 -4.18 1.58
N ASP A 47 -28.34 -4.88 2.50
CA ASP A 47 -29.71 -4.57 2.90
C ASP A 47 -30.68 -4.37 1.70
N ARG A 48 -30.59 -5.27 0.71
CA ARG A 48 -31.38 -5.24 -0.54
C ARG A 48 -31.23 -3.95 -1.37
N LYS A 49 -30.21 -3.15 -1.11
CA LYS A 49 -29.86 -1.93 -1.87
C LYS A 49 -28.56 -2.14 -2.61
N PHE A 50 -28.48 -1.56 -3.80
CA PHE A 50 -27.27 -1.55 -4.62
C PHE A 50 -26.40 -0.36 -4.24
N TYR A 51 -25.11 -0.61 -4.05
CA TYR A 51 -24.10 0.39 -3.77
C TYR A 51 -22.97 0.26 -4.76
N ARG A 52 -22.52 1.39 -5.32
CA ARG A 52 -21.31 1.45 -6.13
C ARG A 52 -20.17 1.98 -5.28
N GLN A 53 -19.03 1.29 -5.31
CA GLN A 53 -17.83 1.75 -4.63
C GLN A 53 -17.21 2.92 -5.41
N ILE A 54 -17.11 4.09 -4.76
CA ILE A 54 -16.61 5.33 -5.39
C ILE A 54 -15.14 5.63 -5.05
N ILE A 55 -14.56 4.90 -4.09
CA ILE A 55 -13.15 5.01 -3.68
C ILE A 55 -12.63 3.62 -3.31
N GLY A 56 -11.38 3.33 -3.65
CA GLY A 56 -10.79 2.00 -3.55
C GLY A 56 -11.30 1.04 -4.64
N GLY A 57 -10.96 -0.23 -4.50
CA GLY A 57 -11.51 -1.32 -5.31
C GLY A 57 -12.11 -2.42 -4.43
N ALA A 58 -12.64 -3.47 -5.08
CA ALA A 58 -13.28 -4.58 -4.38
C ALA A 58 -12.27 -5.27 -3.46
N MET A 59 -12.64 -5.45 -2.19
CA MET A 59 -11.82 -6.24 -1.26
C MET A 59 -11.68 -7.68 -1.77
N GLY A 60 -10.47 -8.23 -1.69
CA GLY A 60 -10.16 -9.57 -2.20
C GLY A 60 -9.99 -9.65 -3.72
N SER A 61 -10.13 -8.54 -4.45
CA SER A 61 -9.78 -8.50 -5.88
C SER A 61 -8.26 -8.54 -6.04
N PRO A 62 -7.71 -9.54 -6.76
CA PRO A 62 -6.28 -9.59 -7.08
C PRO A 62 -5.82 -8.34 -7.82
N TYR A 63 -6.68 -7.79 -8.70
CA TYR A 63 -6.39 -6.58 -9.45
C TYR A 63 -6.27 -5.35 -8.54
N THR A 64 -7.18 -5.19 -7.57
CA THR A 64 -7.13 -4.04 -6.64
C THR A 64 -5.85 -4.07 -5.81
N LEU A 65 -5.38 -5.26 -5.43
CA LEU A 65 -4.11 -5.42 -4.73
C LEU A 65 -2.92 -5.01 -5.61
N THR A 66 -2.87 -5.50 -6.86
CA THR A 66 -1.81 -5.09 -7.81
C THR A 66 -1.80 -3.58 -8.04
N LEU A 67 -2.97 -2.97 -8.20
CA LEU A 67 -3.10 -1.54 -8.38
C LEU A 67 -2.66 -0.76 -7.14
N ALA A 68 -2.92 -1.28 -5.93
CA ALA A 68 -2.42 -0.70 -4.69
C ALA A 68 -0.89 -0.63 -4.66
N ASN A 69 -0.22 -1.72 -5.01
CA ASN A 69 1.25 -1.77 -5.02
C ASN A 69 1.83 -0.78 -6.04
N ILE A 70 1.23 -0.68 -7.22
CA ILE A 70 1.62 0.30 -8.25
C ILE A 70 1.39 1.73 -7.75
N PHE A 71 0.27 1.99 -7.08
CA PHE A 71 -0.02 3.30 -6.49
C PHE A 71 1.05 3.68 -5.46
N MET A 72 1.40 2.76 -4.55
CA MET A 72 2.39 2.97 -3.49
C MET A 72 3.81 3.17 -4.04
N TRP A 73 4.17 2.47 -5.12
CA TRP A 73 5.44 2.70 -5.82
C TRP A 73 5.61 4.15 -6.27
N ASN A 74 4.55 4.79 -6.78
CA ASN A 74 4.62 6.19 -7.22
C ASN A 74 4.75 7.20 -6.07
N GLN A 75 4.44 6.79 -4.83
CA GLN A 75 4.44 7.71 -3.69
C GLN A 75 5.85 8.08 -3.20
N ASN A 76 6.93 7.64 -3.87
CA ASN A 76 8.33 8.09 -3.66
C ASN A 76 8.64 8.40 -2.19
N TYR A 77 8.32 7.47 -1.29
CA TYR A 77 8.68 7.64 0.11
C TYR A 77 10.20 7.81 0.17
N PRO A 78 10.71 8.86 0.84
CA PRO A 78 12.14 9.11 0.87
C PRO A 78 12.84 7.83 1.31
N ALA A 79 13.77 7.35 0.47
CA ALA A 79 14.52 6.12 0.70
C ALA A 79 15.15 6.19 2.09
N MET A 80 14.44 5.57 3.03
CA MET A 80 14.79 5.54 4.42
C MET A 80 15.93 4.53 4.53
N ASN A 81 17.08 4.93 5.07
CA ASN A 81 18.24 4.04 5.29
C ASN A 81 17.97 3.01 6.42
N TYR A 82 16.80 2.39 6.43
CA TYR A 82 16.31 1.45 7.42
C TYR A 82 16.06 0.10 6.76
N MET A 83 16.17 -0.98 7.55
CA MET A 83 15.55 -2.24 7.14
C MET A 83 14.05 -2.02 7.18
N ALA A 84 13.48 -1.74 6.01
CA ALA A 84 12.05 -1.72 5.77
C ALA A 84 11.65 -3.02 5.10
N GLY A 85 10.56 -3.61 5.57
CA GLY A 85 9.86 -4.67 4.84
C GLY A 85 8.41 -4.28 4.66
N GLU A 86 7.91 -4.53 3.47
CA GLU A 86 6.54 -4.26 3.07
C GLU A 86 5.89 -5.59 2.70
N TYR A 87 4.70 -5.83 3.24
CA TYR A 87 3.85 -6.93 2.86
C TYR A 87 2.46 -6.39 2.55
N ILE A 88 2.18 -6.19 1.27
CA ILE A 88 0.93 -5.59 0.80
C ILE A 88 0.75 -4.18 1.38
N ASP A 89 -0.12 -4.03 2.38
CA ASP A 89 -0.45 -2.77 3.06
C ASP A 89 0.25 -2.63 4.42
N ASP A 90 0.85 -3.71 4.92
CA ASP A 90 1.60 -3.73 6.17
C ASP A 90 3.08 -3.38 5.92
N VAL A 91 3.57 -2.36 6.63
CA VAL A 91 4.98 -1.93 6.57
C VAL A 91 5.59 -2.02 7.96
N PHE A 92 6.82 -2.54 8.04
CA PHE A 92 7.67 -2.38 9.21
C PHE A 92 8.96 -1.68 8.84
N PHE A 93 9.49 -0.88 9.76
CA PHE A 93 10.84 -0.34 9.68
C PHE A 93 11.47 -0.31 11.08
N THR A 94 12.79 -0.39 11.13
CA THR A 94 13.55 -0.33 12.38
C THR A 94 14.52 0.84 12.35
N SER A 95 14.58 1.62 13.42
CA SER A 95 15.52 2.74 13.57
C SER A 95 16.08 2.77 14.99
N ASN A 96 17.30 3.31 15.13
CA ASN A 96 17.93 3.62 16.42
C ASN A 96 17.78 5.10 16.80
N GLU A 97 17.04 5.87 15.99
CA GLU A 97 16.71 7.26 16.29
C GLU A 97 15.75 7.38 17.47
N SER A 98 15.61 8.59 17.99
CA SER A 98 14.63 8.87 19.05
C SER A 98 13.19 8.66 18.54
N GLU A 99 12.29 8.24 19.44
CA GLU A 99 10.87 8.10 19.12
C GLU A 99 10.26 9.42 18.57
N ILE A 100 10.76 10.57 19.04
CA ILE A 100 10.33 11.89 18.56
C ILE A 100 10.66 12.07 17.07
N THR A 101 11.91 11.80 16.69
CA THR A 101 12.37 11.85 15.30
C THR A 101 11.58 10.91 14.40
N ILE A 102 11.30 9.69 14.88
CA ILE A 102 10.51 8.70 14.14
C ILE A 102 9.07 9.21 13.92
N LYS A 103 8.44 9.81 14.95
CA LYS A 103 7.09 10.39 14.83
C LYS A 103 7.06 11.52 13.82
N GLU A 104 8.04 12.43 13.85
CA GLU A 104 8.13 13.54 12.89
C GLU A 104 8.16 13.02 11.44
N TRP A 105 8.88 11.94 11.18
CA TRP A 105 8.90 11.31 9.85
C TRP A 105 7.59 10.65 9.46
N LEU A 106 6.95 9.94 10.39
CA LEU A 106 5.65 9.33 10.14
C LEU A 106 4.56 10.37 9.89
N ASP A 107 4.63 11.49 10.61
CA ASP A 107 3.72 12.62 10.43
C ASP A 107 3.98 13.33 9.10
N PHE A 108 5.24 13.46 8.68
CA PHE A 108 5.60 13.95 7.35
C PHE A 108 5.11 13.00 6.24
N ALA A 109 5.34 11.70 6.38
CA ALA A 109 4.87 10.70 5.42
C ALA A 109 3.34 10.70 5.30
N ASN A 110 2.63 10.92 6.42
CA ASN A 110 1.18 11.09 6.44
C ASN A 110 0.68 12.35 5.72
N GLN A 111 1.54 13.31 5.38
CA GLN A 111 1.18 14.49 4.59
C GLN A 111 1.27 14.23 3.08
N PHE A 112 1.90 13.13 2.65
CA PHE A 112 2.21 12.87 1.25
C PHE A 112 0.95 12.77 0.38
N HIS A 113 -0.11 12.10 0.88
CA HIS A 113 -1.35 11.96 0.14
C HIS A 113 -2.59 12.09 1.05
N PRO A 114 -3.66 12.82 0.67
CA PRO A 114 -4.84 13.02 1.52
C PRO A 114 -5.59 11.71 1.82
N ASN A 115 -5.61 10.77 0.88
CA ASN A 115 -6.37 9.51 1.03
C ASN A 115 -5.54 8.32 1.51
N ILE A 116 -4.22 8.48 1.67
CA ILE A 116 -3.32 7.43 2.20
C ILE A 116 -2.79 7.92 3.55
N LYS A 117 -3.11 7.18 4.60
CA LYS A 117 -2.67 7.48 5.97
C LYS A 117 -2.06 6.23 6.57
N LEU A 118 -0.82 6.34 7.01
CA LEU A 118 -0.10 5.36 7.81
C LEU A 118 -0.66 5.39 9.22
N THR A 119 -1.22 4.26 9.64
CA THR A 119 -1.51 3.99 11.05
C THR A 119 -0.33 3.20 11.61
N TYR A 120 0.24 3.65 12.71
CA TYR A 120 1.50 3.10 13.20
C TYR A 120 1.49 2.85 14.71
N THR A 121 2.34 1.92 15.15
CA THR A 121 2.72 1.72 16.54
C THR A 121 4.24 1.76 16.61
N ILE A 122 4.79 2.39 17.65
CA ILE A 122 6.24 2.49 17.86
C ILE A 122 6.58 1.76 19.15
N GLY A 123 7.65 0.95 19.11
CA GLY A 123 8.09 0.18 20.25
C GLY A 123 9.41 -0.54 19.97
N GLN A 124 10.08 -0.96 21.04
CA GLN A 124 11.31 -1.75 20.95
C GLN A 124 11.05 -3.22 20.60
N CYS A 125 9.81 -3.68 20.80
CA CYS A 125 9.37 -5.04 20.51
C CYS A 125 7.95 -4.96 19.95
N LEU A 126 7.76 -5.32 18.68
CA LEU A 126 6.48 -5.21 17.99
C LEU A 126 6.21 -6.45 17.14
N PRO A 127 4.95 -6.90 17.09
CA PRO A 127 4.55 -7.94 16.14
C PRO A 127 4.45 -7.35 14.72
N PHE A 128 4.91 -8.11 13.74
CA PHE A 128 4.69 -7.88 12.32
C PHE A 128 4.36 -9.23 11.67
N LEU A 129 3.15 -9.34 11.12
CA LEU A 129 2.58 -10.62 10.69
C LEU A 129 2.65 -11.68 11.83
N ASP A 130 3.31 -12.82 11.58
CA ASP A 130 3.49 -13.92 12.54
C ASP A 130 4.86 -13.88 13.23
N VAL A 131 5.55 -12.72 13.21
CA VAL A 131 6.89 -12.54 13.79
C VAL A 131 6.88 -11.43 14.84
N LEU A 132 7.45 -11.71 16.00
CA LEU A 132 7.75 -10.69 17.01
C LEU A 132 9.17 -10.20 16.77
N ILE A 133 9.31 -8.92 16.43
CA ILE A 133 10.60 -8.29 16.14
C ILE A 133 10.99 -7.44 17.34
N GLN A 134 12.20 -7.66 17.86
CA GLN A 134 12.80 -6.85 18.92
C GLN A 134 14.06 -6.17 18.41
N ASN A 135 14.13 -4.84 18.52
CA ASN A 135 15.36 -4.08 18.28
C ASN A 135 16.12 -3.91 19.60
N GLN A 136 17.38 -4.34 19.63
CA GLN A 136 18.32 -4.04 20.71
C GLN A 136 19.49 -3.25 20.14
N HIS A 137 19.36 -1.92 20.12
CA HIS A 137 20.40 -0.98 19.67
C HIS A 137 20.98 -1.31 18.29
N GLY A 138 20.13 -1.69 17.33
CA GLY A 138 20.50 -2.03 15.95
C GLY A 138 20.67 -3.52 15.69
N THR A 139 20.64 -4.36 16.73
CA THR A 139 20.59 -5.81 16.55
C THR A 139 19.14 -6.27 16.64
N LEU A 140 18.64 -6.88 15.56
CA LEU A 140 17.28 -7.39 15.50
C LEU A 140 17.22 -8.85 15.97
N TYR A 141 16.31 -9.13 16.89
CA TYR A 141 15.96 -10.48 17.32
C TYR A 141 14.53 -10.77 16.89
N SER A 142 14.27 -11.99 16.43
CA SER A 142 12.93 -12.42 16.01
C SER A 142 12.50 -13.70 16.72
N SER A 143 11.20 -13.82 16.95
CA SER A 143 10.56 -15.04 17.45
C SER A 143 9.17 -15.17 16.83
N VAL A 144 8.56 -16.35 16.96
CA VAL A 144 7.20 -16.58 16.46
C VAL A 144 6.21 -15.78 17.32
N TYR A 145 5.34 -15.01 16.68
CA TYR A 145 4.24 -14.30 17.33
C TYR A 145 2.91 -15.01 17.05
N HIS A 146 2.10 -15.17 18.09
CA HIS A 146 0.73 -15.65 17.96
C HIS A 146 -0.21 -14.53 18.39
N LYS A 147 -1.12 -14.13 17.50
CA LYS A 147 -2.14 -13.13 17.82
C LYS A 147 -2.97 -13.62 19.02
N PRO A 148 -3.28 -12.75 20.01
CA PRO A 148 -4.18 -13.09 21.09
C PRO A 148 -5.53 -13.54 20.51
N ALA A 149 -6.07 -14.62 21.09
CA ALA A 149 -7.40 -15.14 20.73
C ALA A 149 -8.52 -14.21 21.20
#